data_AF-A0A9E4MHH6-F1
#
_entry.id   AF-A0A9E4MHH6-F1
#
_cell.length_a   1.000
_cell.length_b   1.000
_cell.length_c   1.000
_cell.angle_alpha   90.00
_cell.angle_beta   90.00
_cell.angle_gamma   90.00
#
_symmetry.space_group_name_H-M   'P 1'
#
loop_
_entity.id
_entity.type
_entity.pdbx_description
1 polymer ?
#
loop_
_entity_poly.entity_id
_entity_poly.type
_entity_poly.pdbx_seq_one_letter_code
_entity_poly.pdbx_strand_id
1 'polypeptide(L)'
;MNVFGCLQLLAASASLTAADAAPAARVETFETATPPRVDPVFPDALALRRSIDEFLGLRAEMERVRDAFATSIHETLGKLPERQGPAPSCPPHVAELFRRSYLAGNQYLRLGQKLRELYRDIARAESLGDGIALTPDYRLKAKQAASRYGDLVRDYREMRVAFHDQLATELRYAGCATKTLMGPSASPEGDAADPEAFELDAPLPSASSASASNKLRAKPGAPPTTTGAAPAIWITIDNARCPRATKLSIDGYPLGEIPPQRRVSVRTRAGTRELCLLPEGDTRVCGERGTLRRAYLYEGFTVSVHCEAR
;
A
#
# COMPACT_ATOMS: atom_id res chain seq x y z
N MET A 1 20.29 14.57 -56.98
CA MET A 1 20.86 15.85 -57.47
C MET A 1 20.56 16.92 -56.43
N ASN A 2 21.49 17.86 -56.27
CA ASN A 2 21.62 18.91 -55.26
C ASN A 2 22.30 18.46 -53.95
N VAL A 3 23.43 18.99 -53.46
CA VAL A 3 24.63 19.74 -53.94
C VAL A 3 25.12 20.49 -52.68
N PHE A 4 26.34 20.15 -52.24
CA PHE A 4 27.39 20.97 -51.60
C PHE A 4 27.15 21.91 -50.40
N GLY A 5 28.12 21.85 -49.48
CA GLY A 5 28.58 22.93 -48.59
C GLY A 5 28.97 22.36 -47.22
N CYS A 6 30.20 21.89 -46.94
CA CYS A 6 31.54 22.46 -47.15
C CYS A 6 31.70 23.86 -46.56
N LEU A 7 32.08 23.95 -45.27
CA LEU A 7 33.01 24.97 -44.80
C LEU A 7 33.83 24.42 -43.62
N GLN A 8 35.11 24.20 -43.89
CA GLN A 8 36.16 23.98 -42.92
C GLN A 8 36.54 25.32 -42.26
N LEU A 9 36.88 25.30 -40.98
CA LEU A 9 37.69 26.35 -40.38
C LEU A 9 38.72 25.71 -39.44
N LEU A 10 39.97 25.79 -39.88
CA LEU A 10 41.18 25.53 -39.11
C LEU A 10 41.29 26.54 -37.97
N ALA A 11 41.68 26.07 -36.79
CA ALA A 11 42.26 26.92 -35.76
C ALA A 11 43.47 26.22 -35.14
N ALA A 12 44.51 27.02 -34.99
CA ALA A 12 45.90 26.65 -34.81
C ALA A 12 46.23 25.97 -33.47
N SER A 13 47.16 25.02 -33.54
CA SER A 13 47.84 24.41 -32.41
C SER A 13 48.84 25.41 -31.80
N ALA A 14 48.63 25.79 -30.55
CA ALA A 14 49.63 26.48 -29.74
C ALA A 14 50.16 25.48 -28.70
N SER A 15 51.37 24.98 -28.94
CA SER A 15 52.12 24.17 -28.00
C SER A 15 52.81 25.09 -27.00
N LEU A 16 52.37 25.08 -25.74
CA LEU A 16 53.08 25.73 -24.63
C LEU A 16 53.69 24.66 -23.73
N THR A 17 55.00 24.83 -23.58
CA THR A 17 55.98 24.02 -22.85
C THR A 17 55.67 23.90 -21.36
N ALA A 18 55.89 22.69 -20.84
CA ALA A 18 55.79 22.31 -19.45
C ALA A 18 56.78 23.10 -18.56
N ALA A 19 56.28 23.63 -17.45
CA ALA A 19 57.07 24.03 -16.30
C ALA A 19 56.80 23.01 -15.19
N ASP A 20 57.87 22.35 -14.76
CA ASP A 20 57.89 21.32 -13.73
C ASP A 20 57.63 21.97 -12.37
N ALA A 21 56.42 21.77 -11.84
CA ALA A 21 55.98 22.27 -10.55
C ALA A 21 55.89 21.09 -9.56
N ALA A 22 56.56 21.27 -8.42
CA ALA A 22 56.55 20.38 -7.27
C ALA A 22 55.14 19.83 -6.93
N PRO A 23 55.02 18.62 -6.33
CA PRO A 23 53.73 17.96 -6.12
C PRO A 23 52.89 18.73 -5.08
N ALA A 24 52.18 19.75 -5.56
CA ALA A 24 51.06 20.35 -4.85
C ALA A 24 50.00 19.26 -4.69
N ALA A 25 49.48 19.11 -3.47
CA ALA A 25 48.38 18.22 -3.18
C ALA A 25 47.27 18.44 -4.23
N ARG A 26 47.09 17.46 -5.11
CA ARG A 26 46.04 17.47 -6.13
C ARG A 26 44.71 17.40 -5.40
N VAL A 27 44.08 18.55 -5.23
CA VAL A 27 42.65 18.61 -4.97
C VAL A 27 42.00 18.10 -6.24
N GLU A 28 41.49 16.86 -6.22
CA GLU A 28 40.63 16.35 -7.28
C GLU A 28 39.43 17.29 -7.38
N THR A 29 39.48 18.18 -8.36
CA THR A 29 38.34 19.01 -8.72
C THR A 29 37.27 18.06 -9.22
N PHE A 30 36.11 18.02 -8.56
CA PHE A 30 34.95 17.28 -9.04
C PHE A 30 34.71 17.65 -10.51
N GLU A 31 34.90 16.70 -11.41
CA GLU A 31 34.59 16.89 -12.83
C GLU A 31 33.08 17.11 -12.97
N THR A 32 32.66 18.37 -13.04
CA THR A 32 31.28 18.78 -13.31
C THR A 32 30.90 18.60 -14.79
N ALA A 33 31.54 17.68 -15.51
CA ALA A 33 31.29 17.40 -16.93
C ALA A 33 29.96 16.66 -17.18
N THR A 34 29.09 16.58 -16.19
CA THR A 34 27.71 16.12 -16.39
C THR A 34 26.87 17.33 -16.81
N PRO A 35 26.26 17.34 -18.01
CA PRO A 35 25.41 18.45 -18.43
C PRO A 35 24.31 18.69 -17.39
N PRO A 36 23.97 19.95 -17.07
CA PRO A 36 22.96 20.25 -16.05
C PRO A 36 21.64 19.59 -16.45
N ARG A 37 21.23 18.58 -15.69
CA ARG A 37 19.92 17.95 -15.84
C ARG A 37 18.92 18.79 -15.05
N VAL A 38 18.06 19.51 -15.77
CA VAL A 38 16.90 20.14 -15.15
C VAL A 38 15.91 19.03 -14.84
N ASP A 39 16.03 18.43 -13.67
CA ASP A 39 14.97 17.59 -13.16
C ASP A 39 13.75 18.49 -12.90
N PRO A 40 12.56 18.13 -13.40
CA PRO A 40 11.38 18.94 -13.18
C PRO A 40 11.13 19.00 -11.67
N VAL A 41 11.32 20.18 -11.09
CA VAL A 41 11.12 20.47 -9.66
C VAL A 41 9.69 20.15 -9.23
N PHE A 42 8.76 20.16 -10.18
CA PHE A 42 7.38 19.76 -9.99
C PHE A 42 7.12 18.43 -10.72
N PRO A 43 6.66 17.38 -10.03
CA PRO A 43 6.34 16.11 -10.65
C PRO A 43 5.22 16.26 -11.66
N ASP A 44 5.26 15.39 -12.69
CA ASP A 44 4.31 15.40 -13.79
C ASP A 44 2.90 15.01 -13.29
N ALA A 45 2.03 16.01 -13.13
CA ALA A 45 0.63 15.80 -12.76
C ALA A 45 -0.11 14.89 -13.75
N LEU A 46 0.31 14.83 -15.03
CA LEU A 46 -0.26 13.90 -16.01
C LEU A 46 0.20 12.46 -15.77
N ALA A 47 1.45 12.24 -15.34
CA ALA A 47 1.90 10.93 -14.90
C ALA A 47 1.08 10.43 -13.71
N LEU A 48 0.87 11.27 -12.69
CA LEU A 48 0.05 10.91 -11.54
C LEU A 48 -1.40 10.59 -11.93
N ARG A 49 -2.01 11.37 -12.83
CA ARG A 49 -3.35 11.07 -13.37
C ARG A 49 -3.40 9.71 -14.07
N ARG A 50 -2.40 9.41 -14.92
CA ARG A 50 -2.28 8.12 -15.60
C ARG A 50 -2.18 6.97 -14.61
N SER A 51 -1.33 7.09 -13.58
CA SER A 51 -1.20 6.06 -12.54
C SER A 51 -2.52 5.83 -11.79
N ILE A 52 -3.27 6.89 -11.48
CA ILE A 52 -4.60 6.79 -10.84
C ILE A 52 -5.60 6.08 -11.75
N ASP A 53 -5.69 6.47 -13.03
CA ASP A 53 -6.64 5.88 -13.96
C ASP A 53 -6.30 4.41 -14.27
N GLU A 54 -5.01 4.08 -14.44
CA GLU A 54 -4.54 2.70 -14.58
C GLU A 54 -4.85 1.86 -13.34
N PHE A 55 -4.61 2.40 -12.14
CA PHE A 55 -4.94 1.70 -10.88
C PHE A 55 -6.43 1.36 -10.80
N LEU A 56 -7.30 2.33 -11.11
CA LEU A 56 -8.75 2.13 -11.05
C LEU A 56 -9.25 1.18 -12.15
N GLY A 57 -8.64 1.20 -13.33
CA GLY A 57 -8.93 0.27 -14.42
C GLY A 57 -8.51 -1.17 -14.10
N LEU A 58 -7.36 -1.34 -13.45
CA LEU A 58 -6.78 -2.65 -13.14
C LEU A 58 -7.68 -3.50 -12.23
N ARG A 59 -8.50 -2.88 -11.39
CA ARG A 59 -9.50 -3.59 -10.58
C ARG A 59 -10.44 -4.45 -11.41
N ALA A 60 -11.00 -3.90 -12.49
CA ALA A 60 -11.95 -4.62 -13.34
C ALA A 60 -11.26 -5.74 -14.13
N GLU A 61 -9.96 -5.62 -14.37
CA GLU A 61 -9.16 -6.68 -14.99
C GLU A 61 -8.85 -7.80 -13.99
N MET A 62 -8.42 -7.45 -12.78
CA MET A 62 -8.20 -8.41 -11.69
C MET A 62 -9.47 -9.22 -11.39
N GLU A 63 -10.63 -8.58 -11.31
CA GLU A 63 -11.91 -9.25 -11.10
C GLU A 63 -12.23 -10.26 -12.21
N ARG A 64 -12.07 -9.88 -13.48
CA ARG A 64 -12.26 -10.79 -14.62
C ARG A 64 -11.32 -12.00 -14.58
N VAL A 65 -10.05 -11.78 -14.24
CA VAL A 65 -9.07 -12.87 -14.16
C VAL A 65 -9.34 -13.77 -12.95
N ARG A 66 -9.78 -13.20 -11.81
CA ARG A 66 -10.22 -13.96 -10.62
C ARG A 66 -11.38 -14.89 -10.97
N ASP A 67 -12.39 -14.40 -11.69
CA ASP A 67 -13.56 -15.20 -12.04
C ASP A 67 -13.21 -16.32 -13.04
N ALA A 68 -12.34 -16.03 -14.00
CA ALA A 68 -11.80 -17.02 -14.93
C ALA A 68 -11.01 -18.11 -14.20
N PHE A 69 -10.18 -17.70 -13.24
CA PHE A 69 -9.42 -18.60 -12.38
C PHE A 69 -10.33 -19.50 -11.53
N ALA A 70 -11.29 -18.91 -10.81
CA ALA A 70 -12.23 -19.66 -9.97
C ALA A 70 -13.01 -20.69 -10.78
N THR A 71 -13.49 -20.31 -11.97
CA THR A 71 -14.19 -21.21 -12.88
C THR A 71 -13.28 -22.37 -13.30
N SER A 72 -12.05 -22.09 -13.71
CA SER A 72 -11.10 -23.14 -14.11
C SER A 72 -10.70 -24.07 -12.97
N ILE A 73 -10.62 -23.58 -11.73
CA ILE A 73 -10.39 -24.42 -10.55
C ILE A 73 -11.59 -25.33 -10.30
N HIS A 74 -12.81 -24.80 -10.29
CA HIS A 74 -13.99 -25.61 -10.06
C HIS A 74 -14.17 -26.68 -11.14
N GLU A 75 -13.90 -26.34 -12.41
CA GLU A 75 -13.85 -27.30 -13.51
C GLU A 75 -12.78 -28.37 -13.27
N THR A 76 -11.57 -27.99 -12.85
CA THR A 76 -10.47 -28.92 -12.55
C THR A 76 -10.85 -29.88 -11.44
N LEU A 77 -11.31 -29.35 -10.29
CA LEU A 77 -11.67 -30.13 -9.10
C LEU A 77 -12.87 -31.05 -9.37
N GLY A 78 -13.87 -30.59 -10.12
CA GLY A 78 -15.04 -31.40 -10.50
C GLY A 78 -14.73 -32.53 -11.48
N LYS A 79 -13.52 -32.56 -12.05
CA LYS A 79 -13.03 -33.62 -12.93
C LYS A 79 -11.99 -34.53 -12.26
N LEU A 80 -11.62 -34.26 -11.01
CA LEU A 80 -10.72 -35.15 -10.28
C LEU A 80 -11.44 -36.46 -9.91
N PRO A 81 -10.77 -37.60 -10.05
CA PRO A 81 -11.35 -38.87 -9.62
C PRO A 81 -11.51 -38.88 -8.10
N GLU A 82 -12.66 -39.36 -7.62
CA GLU A 82 -12.79 -39.75 -6.21
C GLU A 82 -11.74 -40.81 -5.90
N ARG A 83 -11.00 -40.64 -4.81
CA ARG A 83 -9.84 -41.47 -4.47
C ARG A 83 -10.25 -42.92 -4.24
N GLN A 84 -10.17 -43.76 -5.27
CA GLN A 84 -10.45 -45.20 -5.22
C GLN A 84 -9.18 -46.06 -5.39
N GLY A 85 -8.11 -45.71 -4.68
CA GLY A 85 -6.84 -46.44 -4.68
C GLY A 85 -5.69 -45.73 -5.41
N PRO A 86 -4.54 -46.40 -5.60
CA PRO A 86 -3.39 -45.83 -6.30
C PRO A 86 -3.70 -45.72 -7.80
N ALA A 87 -4.29 -44.59 -8.21
CA ALA A 87 -4.49 -44.29 -9.62
C ALA A 87 -3.12 -44.12 -10.30
N PRO A 88 -2.85 -44.85 -11.41
CA PRO A 88 -1.52 -44.90 -12.01
C PRO A 88 -1.12 -43.62 -12.78
N SER A 89 -2.06 -42.72 -13.09
CA SER A 89 -1.78 -41.47 -13.82
C SER A 89 -2.93 -40.47 -13.67
N CYS A 90 -2.60 -39.18 -13.67
CA CYS A 90 -3.60 -38.12 -13.76
C CYS A 90 -4.32 -38.16 -15.12
N PRO A 91 -5.64 -37.94 -15.19
CA PRO A 91 -6.36 -37.89 -16.47
C PRO A 91 -5.85 -36.74 -17.37
N PRO A 92 -5.74 -36.94 -18.69
CA PRO A 92 -5.17 -35.92 -19.59
C PRO A 92 -5.99 -34.63 -19.65
N HIS A 93 -7.31 -34.70 -19.45
CA HIS A 93 -8.17 -33.51 -19.43
C HIS A 93 -7.95 -32.64 -18.18
N VAL A 94 -7.51 -33.23 -17.06
CA VAL A 94 -7.16 -32.47 -15.85
C VAL A 94 -5.92 -31.62 -16.10
N ALA A 95 -4.96 -32.10 -16.90
CA ALA A 95 -3.77 -31.32 -17.26
C ALA A 95 -4.12 -30.03 -18.01
N GLU A 96 -5.06 -30.09 -18.96
CA GLU A 96 -5.48 -28.90 -19.71
C GLU A 96 -6.23 -27.89 -18.83
N LEU A 97 -7.16 -28.37 -17.98
CA LEU A 97 -7.88 -27.50 -17.04
C LEU A 97 -6.94 -26.88 -16.00
N PHE A 98 -5.96 -27.65 -15.51
CA PHE A 98 -4.92 -27.14 -14.65
C PHE A 98 -4.07 -26.08 -15.34
N ARG A 99 -3.66 -26.29 -16.60
CA ARG A 99 -2.89 -25.32 -17.38
C ARG A 99 -3.65 -24.00 -17.54
N ARG A 100 -4.97 -24.06 -17.81
CA ARG A 100 -5.84 -22.88 -17.87
C ARG A 100 -5.88 -22.15 -16.53
N SER A 101 -6.05 -22.89 -15.43
CA SER A 101 -6.03 -22.34 -14.07
C SER A 101 -4.69 -21.69 -13.74
N TYR A 102 -3.59 -22.31 -14.14
CA TYR A 102 -2.24 -21.82 -13.94
C TYR A 102 -1.96 -20.52 -14.68
N LEU A 103 -2.38 -20.44 -15.96
CA LEU A 103 -2.25 -19.22 -16.76
C LEU A 103 -3.05 -18.05 -16.16
N ALA A 104 -4.30 -18.30 -15.74
CA ALA A 104 -5.12 -17.29 -15.09
C ALA A 104 -4.53 -16.85 -13.74
N GLY A 105 -4.06 -17.80 -12.91
CA GLY A 105 -3.38 -17.52 -11.65
C GLY A 105 -2.14 -16.64 -11.84
N ASN A 106 -1.26 -16.99 -12.78
CA ASN A 106 -0.07 -16.19 -13.07
C ASN A 106 -0.38 -14.80 -13.62
N GLN A 107 -1.40 -14.68 -14.48
CA GLN A 107 -1.86 -13.38 -14.96
C GLN A 107 -2.35 -12.53 -13.79
N TYR A 108 -3.12 -13.11 -12.87
CA TYR A 108 -3.59 -12.41 -11.68
C TYR A 108 -2.44 -11.95 -10.78
N LEU A 109 -1.42 -12.79 -10.60
CA LEU A 109 -0.22 -12.44 -9.82
C LEU A 109 0.54 -11.25 -10.45
N ARG A 110 0.74 -11.26 -11.76
CA ARG A 110 1.35 -10.14 -12.51
C ARG A 110 0.55 -8.85 -12.36
N LEU A 111 -0.79 -8.92 -12.44
CA LEU A 111 -1.65 -7.77 -12.20
C LEU A 111 -1.51 -7.24 -10.76
N GLY A 112 -1.40 -8.13 -9.77
CA GLY A 112 -1.13 -7.75 -8.39
C GLY A 112 0.22 -7.04 -8.20
N GLN A 113 1.27 -7.42 -8.94
CA GLN A 113 2.54 -6.68 -8.95
C GLN A 113 2.36 -5.27 -9.51
N LYS A 114 1.72 -5.15 -10.67
CA LYS A 114 1.42 -3.85 -11.29
C LYS A 114 0.55 -2.95 -10.38
N LEU A 115 -0.44 -3.53 -9.69
CA LEU A 115 -1.26 -2.82 -8.70
C LEU A 115 -0.41 -2.16 -7.61
N ARG A 116 0.57 -2.89 -7.07
CA ARG A 116 1.45 -2.40 -6.00
C ARG A 116 2.35 -1.27 -6.49
N GLU A 117 2.92 -1.40 -7.68
CA GLU A 117 3.75 -0.37 -8.30
C GLU A 117 2.96 0.93 -8.48
N LEU A 118 1.79 0.84 -9.11
CA LEU A 118 0.91 2.00 -9.30
C LEU A 118 0.50 2.63 -7.97
N TYR A 119 0.15 1.83 -6.97
CA TYR A 119 -0.23 2.37 -5.66
C TYR A 119 0.94 3.04 -4.95
N ARG A 120 2.15 2.47 -5.03
CA ARG A 120 3.36 3.06 -4.46
C ARG A 120 3.64 4.44 -5.07
N ASP A 121 3.43 4.59 -6.37
CA ASP A 121 3.59 5.88 -7.04
C ASP A 121 2.54 6.90 -6.58
N ILE A 122 1.27 6.49 -6.47
CA ILE A 122 0.19 7.34 -5.95
C ILE A 122 0.48 7.76 -4.50
N ALA A 123 0.83 6.81 -3.64
CA ALA A 123 1.11 7.08 -2.23
C ALA A 123 2.34 7.99 -2.04
N ARG A 124 3.39 7.79 -2.85
CA ARG A 124 4.55 8.68 -2.87
C ARG A 124 4.15 10.09 -3.26
N ALA A 125 3.40 10.25 -4.35
CA ALA A 125 2.93 11.56 -4.81
C ALA A 125 2.03 12.26 -3.77
N GLU A 126 1.16 11.51 -3.07
CA GLU A 126 0.39 12.07 -1.96
C GLU A 126 1.28 12.53 -0.79
N SER A 127 2.33 11.76 -0.46
CA SER A 127 3.26 12.10 0.63
C SER A 127 4.11 13.34 0.34
N LEU A 128 4.42 13.60 -0.93
CA LEU A 128 5.18 14.77 -1.38
C LEU A 128 4.31 16.02 -1.58
N GLY A 129 2.97 15.89 -1.52
CA GLY A 129 2.05 17.00 -1.74
C GLY A 129 1.70 17.26 -3.20
N ASP A 130 2.16 16.41 -4.12
CA ASP A 130 1.95 16.54 -5.57
C ASP A 130 0.48 16.47 -5.98
N GLY A 131 -0.34 15.84 -5.12
CA GLY A 131 -1.80 15.83 -5.26
C GLY A 131 -2.43 17.22 -5.31
N ILE A 132 -1.74 18.27 -4.86
CA ILE A 132 -2.21 19.67 -4.98
C ILE A 132 -2.29 20.09 -6.46
N ALA A 133 -1.45 19.55 -7.34
CA ALA A 133 -1.52 19.84 -8.78
C ALA A 133 -2.69 19.12 -9.50
N LEU A 134 -3.37 18.19 -8.83
CA LEU A 134 -4.54 17.49 -9.38
C LEU A 134 -5.81 18.34 -9.28
N THR A 135 -6.75 18.11 -10.22
CA THR A 135 -8.11 18.64 -10.09
C THR A 135 -8.82 18.00 -8.90
N PRO A 136 -9.84 18.65 -8.32
CA PRO A 136 -10.61 18.10 -7.19
C PRO A 136 -11.12 16.66 -7.44
N ASP A 137 -11.60 16.36 -8.65
CA ASP A 137 -12.08 15.02 -9.02
C ASP A 137 -10.97 13.96 -8.95
N TYR A 138 -9.76 14.29 -9.40
CA TYR A 138 -8.63 13.37 -9.34
C TYR A 138 -8.08 13.20 -7.93
N ARG A 139 -8.18 14.22 -7.06
CA ARG A 139 -7.88 14.06 -5.63
C ARG A 139 -8.84 13.08 -4.98
N LEU A 140 -10.13 13.13 -5.32
CA LEU A 140 -11.12 12.15 -4.87
C LEU A 140 -10.77 10.75 -5.37
N LYS A 141 -10.42 10.60 -6.64
CA LYS A 141 -9.97 9.31 -7.21
C LYS A 141 -8.72 8.76 -6.51
N ALA A 142 -7.74 9.60 -6.17
CA ALA A 142 -6.55 9.18 -5.43
C ALA A 142 -6.93 8.63 -4.04
N LYS A 143 -7.85 9.27 -3.33
CA LYS A 143 -8.40 8.75 -2.05
C LYS A 143 -9.17 7.45 -2.24
N GLN A 144 -9.93 7.31 -3.32
CA GLN A 144 -10.59 6.04 -3.67
C GLN A 144 -9.59 4.92 -3.98
N ALA A 145 -8.46 5.25 -4.61
CA ALA A 145 -7.40 4.27 -4.85
C ALA A 145 -6.82 3.76 -3.52
N ALA A 146 -6.55 4.66 -2.57
CA ALA A 146 -6.08 4.31 -1.24
C ALA A 146 -7.05 3.43 -0.44
N SER A 147 -8.35 3.75 -0.44
CA SER A 147 -9.32 2.94 0.29
C SER A 147 -9.50 1.54 -0.32
N ARG A 148 -9.40 1.40 -1.65
CA ARG A 148 -9.57 0.12 -2.35
C ARG A 148 -8.34 -0.77 -2.33
N TYR A 149 -7.15 -0.18 -2.17
CA TYR A 149 -5.91 -0.95 -2.19
C TYR A 149 -5.87 -2.05 -1.12
N GLY A 150 -6.36 -1.76 0.09
CA GLY A 150 -6.41 -2.75 1.17
C GLY A 150 -7.27 -3.97 0.83
N ASP A 151 -8.42 -3.76 0.19
CA ASP A 151 -9.29 -4.85 -0.27
C ASP A 151 -8.61 -5.70 -1.34
N LEU A 152 -7.99 -5.06 -2.33
CA LEU A 152 -7.30 -5.77 -3.42
C LEU A 152 -6.07 -6.55 -2.94
N VAL A 153 -5.32 -6.04 -1.95
CA VAL A 153 -4.20 -6.77 -1.35
C VAL A 153 -4.68 -8.01 -0.60
N ARG A 154 -5.80 -7.91 0.10
CA ARG A 154 -6.42 -9.07 0.76
C ARG A 154 -6.88 -10.12 -0.25
N ASP A 155 -7.64 -9.71 -1.28
CA ASP A 155 -8.05 -10.61 -2.37
C ASP A 155 -6.84 -11.28 -3.03
N TYR A 156 -5.76 -10.53 -3.22
CA TYR A 156 -4.51 -11.05 -3.75
C TYR A 156 -3.87 -12.15 -2.89
N ARG A 157 -3.85 -11.95 -1.57
CA ARG A 157 -3.34 -12.95 -0.62
C ARG A 157 -4.21 -14.20 -0.61
N GLU A 158 -5.54 -14.04 -0.61
CA GLU A 158 -6.50 -15.15 -0.65
C GLU A 158 -6.35 -15.98 -1.93
N MET A 159 -6.26 -15.32 -3.08
CA MET A 159 -6.04 -15.96 -4.38
C MET A 159 -4.72 -16.73 -4.45
N ARG A 160 -3.65 -16.18 -3.87
CA ARG A 160 -2.34 -16.85 -3.82
C ARG A 160 -2.42 -18.15 -3.02
N VAL A 161 -3.05 -18.12 -1.84
CA VAL A 161 -3.25 -19.30 -0.98
C VAL A 161 -4.13 -20.33 -1.70
N ALA A 162 -5.22 -19.91 -2.32
CA ALA A 162 -6.08 -20.81 -3.09
C ALA A 162 -5.32 -21.49 -4.24
N PHE A 163 -4.45 -20.74 -4.92
CA PHE A 163 -3.68 -21.25 -6.06
C PHE A 163 -2.56 -22.21 -5.66
N HIS A 164 -1.67 -21.79 -4.77
CA HIS A 164 -0.46 -22.56 -4.45
C HIS A 164 -0.72 -23.64 -3.41
N ASP A 165 -1.59 -23.38 -2.43
CA ASP A 165 -1.77 -24.31 -1.33
C ASP A 165 -2.94 -25.24 -1.60
N GLN A 166 -4.13 -24.70 -1.90
CA GLN A 166 -5.34 -25.52 -2.02
C GLN A 166 -5.33 -26.38 -3.29
N LEU A 167 -5.21 -25.77 -4.47
CA LEU A 167 -5.24 -26.51 -5.74
C LEU A 167 -4.12 -27.55 -5.83
N ALA A 168 -2.89 -27.20 -5.43
CA ALA A 168 -1.77 -28.13 -5.45
C ALA A 168 -1.95 -29.28 -4.44
N THR A 169 -2.61 -29.05 -3.31
CA THR A 169 -2.91 -30.11 -2.33
C THR A 169 -3.96 -31.06 -2.85
N GLU A 170 -5.04 -30.55 -3.44
CA GLU A 170 -6.11 -31.37 -4.03
C GLU A 170 -5.57 -32.23 -5.20
N LEU A 171 -4.72 -31.67 -6.05
CA LEU A 171 -4.09 -32.42 -7.13
C LEU A 171 -3.16 -33.51 -6.59
N ARG A 172 -2.35 -33.21 -5.56
CA ARG A 172 -1.52 -34.22 -4.90
C ARG A 172 -2.35 -35.32 -4.25
N TYR A 173 -3.48 -34.96 -3.61
CA TYR A 173 -4.40 -35.91 -3.00
C TYR A 173 -5.03 -36.84 -4.04
N ALA A 174 -5.32 -36.32 -5.24
CA ALA A 174 -5.81 -37.09 -6.39
C ALA A 174 -4.72 -37.91 -7.11
N GLY A 175 -3.46 -37.87 -6.65
CA GLY A 175 -2.34 -38.58 -7.28
C GLY A 175 -1.78 -37.87 -8.53
N CYS A 176 -2.18 -36.63 -8.78
CA CYS A 176 -1.70 -35.82 -9.90
C CYS A 176 -0.47 -35.00 -9.49
N ALA A 177 0.69 -35.30 -10.09
CA ALA A 177 1.89 -34.49 -9.88
C ALA A 177 1.81 -33.18 -10.69
N THR A 178 1.81 -32.03 -10.02
CA THR A 178 1.70 -30.71 -10.68
C THR A 178 2.80 -30.47 -11.73
N LYS A 179 4.02 -30.96 -11.48
CA LYS A 179 5.16 -30.88 -12.41
C LYS A 179 4.89 -31.57 -13.75
N THR A 180 4.16 -32.70 -13.74
CA THR A 180 3.86 -33.43 -14.98
C THR A 180 2.70 -32.79 -15.76
N LEU A 181 1.79 -32.09 -15.08
CA LEU A 181 0.64 -31.42 -15.70
C LEU A 181 1.03 -30.17 -16.49
N MET A 182 2.11 -29.51 -16.10
CA MET A 182 2.59 -28.28 -16.72
C MET A 182 3.22 -28.47 -18.11
N GLY A 183 3.66 -29.70 -18.42
CA GLY A 183 4.39 -30.01 -19.65
C GLY A 183 5.79 -29.36 -19.71
N PRO A 184 6.62 -29.75 -20.68
CA PRO A 184 8.00 -29.26 -20.81
C PRO A 184 8.10 -27.78 -21.22
N SER A 185 7.02 -27.19 -21.75
CA SER A 185 7.00 -25.79 -22.22
C SER A 185 6.77 -24.77 -21.10
N ALA A 186 6.34 -25.21 -19.93
CA ALA A 186 6.14 -24.33 -18.78
C ALA A 186 7.39 -24.36 -17.91
N SER A 187 8.51 -23.83 -18.44
CA SER A 187 9.54 -23.35 -17.54
C SER A 187 8.93 -22.23 -16.70
N PRO A 188 9.07 -22.26 -15.37
CA PRO A 188 8.69 -21.15 -14.51
C PRO A 188 9.67 -19.99 -14.76
N GLU A 189 9.58 -19.36 -15.92
CA GLU A 189 10.40 -18.20 -16.26
C GLU A 189 9.91 -17.01 -15.44
N GLY A 190 10.75 -16.66 -14.47
CA GLY A 190 10.77 -15.38 -13.76
C GLY A 190 10.01 -15.41 -12.45
N ASP A 191 10.77 -15.41 -11.33
CA ASP A 191 10.62 -14.76 -10.00
C ASP A 191 9.24 -14.61 -9.32
N ALA A 192 8.13 -14.93 -9.98
CA ALA A 192 6.78 -14.94 -9.44
C ALA A 192 6.51 -16.15 -8.54
N ALA A 193 7.40 -17.14 -8.56
CA ALA A 193 7.31 -18.35 -7.76
C ALA A 193 8.09 -18.29 -6.44
N ASP A 194 8.86 -17.22 -6.18
CA ASP A 194 9.53 -17.05 -4.88
C ASP A 194 8.52 -16.47 -3.87
N PRO A 195 7.96 -17.27 -2.95
CA PRO A 195 6.97 -16.80 -1.99
C PRO A 195 7.54 -15.73 -1.04
N GLU A 196 8.86 -15.71 -0.80
CA GLU A 196 9.55 -14.76 0.08
C GLU A 196 9.71 -13.38 -0.57
N ALA A 197 9.90 -13.30 -1.90
CA ALA A 197 9.88 -12.03 -2.63
C ALA A 197 8.55 -11.26 -2.50
N PHE A 198 7.50 -11.93 -1.99
CA PHE A 198 6.17 -11.35 -1.77
C PHE A 198 5.78 -11.20 -0.30
N GLU A 199 6.61 -11.66 0.66
CA GLU A 199 6.51 -11.27 2.07
C GLU A 199 7.09 -9.85 2.25
N LEU A 200 6.37 -8.86 1.77
CA LEU A 200 6.71 -7.46 2.00
C LEU A 200 5.88 -6.92 3.17
N ASP A 201 6.37 -7.22 4.37
CA ASP A 201 6.15 -6.41 5.57
C ASP A 201 6.87 -5.06 5.40
N ALA A 202 6.20 -4.14 4.74
CA ALA A 202 6.32 -2.73 5.09
C ALA A 202 4.90 -2.26 5.40
N PRO A 203 4.56 -1.94 6.67
CA PRO A 203 3.30 -1.30 6.96
C PRO A 203 3.28 0.02 6.19
N LEU A 204 2.54 0.03 5.08
CA LEU A 204 2.11 1.27 4.45
C LEU A 204 1.42 2.09 5.55
N PRO A 205 1.70 3.40 5.65
CA PRO A 205 1.10 4.22 6.68
C PRO A 205 -0.41 4.04 6.61
N SER A 206 -0.98 3.44 7.66
CA SER A 206 -2.38 3.00 7.71
C SER A 206 -3.30 4.18 7.38
N ALA A 207 -3.78 4.22 6.14
CA ALA A 207 -4.93 5.02 5.78
C ALA A 207 -6.14 4.31 6.39
N SER A 208 -6.44 4.64 7.66
CA SER A 208 -7.64 4.19 8.37
C SER A 208 -8.90 4.63 7.63
N SER A 209 -9.37 3.85 6.65
CA SER A 209 -10.71 3.97 6.08
C SER A 209 -11.64 2.93 6.70
N ALA A 210 -12.18 3.24 7.88
CA ALA A 210 -13.31 2.51 8.43
C ALA A 210 -14.58 2.90 7.64
N SER A 211 -14.97 2.05 6.68
CA SER A 211 -16.29 2.10 6.04
C SER A 211 -16.99 0.75 6.23
N ALA A 212 -17.56 0.55 7.42
CA ALA A 212 -18.44 -0.59 7.70
C ALA A 212 -19.87 -0.24 7.28
N SER A 213 -20.28 -0.70 6.10
CA SER A 213 -21.69 -0.79 5.73
C SER A 213 -22.35 -1.94 6.49
N ASN A 214 -23.08 -1.65 7.56
CA ASN A 214 -24.00 -2.62 8.16
C ASN A 214 -25.41 -2.43 7.59
N LYS A 215 -25.82 -3.39 6.74
CA LYS A 215 -27.22 -3.60 6.33
C LYS A 215 -28.02 -4.05 7.56
N LEU A 216 -28.87 -3.17 8.09
CA LEU A 216 -29.88 -3.55 9.10
C LEU A 216 -31.23 -3.79 8.41
N ARG A 217 -31.70 -5.03 8.56
CA ARG A 217 -33.02 -5.52 8.21
C ARG A 217 -34.08 -4.76 9.02
N ALA A 218 -34.99 -4.08 8.31
CA ALA A 218 -36.05 -3.29 8.92
C ALA A 218 -37.08 -4.19 9.64
N LYS A 219 -37.37 -3.86 10.90
CA LYS A 219 -38.55 -4.31 11.65
C LYS A 219 -39.43 -3.07 11.90
N PRO A 220 -40.70 -3.05 11.48
CA PRO A 220 -41.56 -1.88 11.68
C PRO A 220 -42.17 -1.89 13.08
N GLY A 221 -42.17 -0.73 13.75
CA GLY A 221 -43.11 -0.43 14.83
C GLY A 221 -42.50 0.11 16.13
N ALA A 222 -42.13 1.40 16.15
CA ALA A 222 -42.33 2.33 17.28
C ALA A 222 -41.78 3.74 16.91
N PRO A 223 -42.42 4.84 17.36
CA PRO A 223 -42.03 6.20 17.00
C PRO A 223 -40.69 6.62 17.66
N PRO A 224 -39.79 7.31 16.94
CA PRO A 224 -38.46 7.65 17.46
C PRO A 224 -38.51 8.85 18.40
N THR A 225 -38.19 8.62 19.67
CA THR A 225 -37.76 9.68 20.60
C THR A 225 -36.48 9.22 21.28
N THR A 226 -35.32 9.46 20.66
CA THR A 226 -34.04 9.47 21.39
C THR A 226 -32.96 10.16 20.56
N THR A 227 -32.50 11.30 21.08
CA THR A 227 -31.23 11.94 20.79
C THR A 227 -30.13 10.88 20.77
N GLY A 228 -29.63 10.52 19.59
CA GLY A 228 -28.68 9.42 19.42
C GLY A 228 -27.40 9.66 20.21
N ALA A 229 -27.24 8.96 21.33
CA ALA A 229 -25.98 8.94 22.07
C ALA A 229 -24.92 8.30 21.17
N ALA A 230 -23.87 9.04 20.84
CA ALA A 230 -22.74 8.51 20.08
C ALA A 230 -22.18 7.25 20.76
N PRO A 231 -21.82 6.20 20.00
CA PRO A 231 -21.39 4.91 20.56
C PRO A 231 -20.15 5.08 21.44
N ALA A 232 -20.11 4.30 22.53
CA ALA A 232 -18.93 4.25 23.38
C ALA A 232 -17.81 3.48 22.66
N ILE A 233 -16.61 4.03 22.67
CA ILE A 233 -15.42 3.52 22.00
C ILE A 233 -14.21 3.48 22.94
N TRP A 234 -13.21 2.69 22.61
CA TRP A 234 -11.90 2.69 23.27
C TRP A 234 -10.87 3.43 22.42
N ILE A 235 -10.15 4.36 23.05
CA ILE A 235 -9.00 5.04 22.47
C ILE A 235 -7.75 4.75 23.28
N THR A 236 -6.57 4.79 22.66
CA THR A 236 -5.29 4.54 23.33
C THR A 236 -4.46 5.81 23.38
N ILE A 237 -3.99 6.19 24.56
CA ILE A 237 -3.04 7.29 24.71
C ILE A 237 -1.67 6.73 25.03
N ASP A 238 -0.70 7.03 24.17
CA ASP A 238 0.68 6.59 24.28
C ASP A 238 1.56 7.69 24.88
N ASN A 239 1.89 7.55 26.16
CA ASN A 239 2.81 8.40 26.90
C ASN A 239 4.19 7.72 27.07
N ALA A 240 4.51 6.70 26.26
CA ALA A 240 5.72 5.88 26.42
C ALA A 240 7.03 6.68 26.32
N ARG A 241 7.03 7.81 25.61
CA ARG A 241 8.22 8.64 25.37
C ARG A 241 8.38 9.80 26.37
N CYS A 242 7.41 9.98 27.25
CA CYS A 242 7.37 11.11 28.16
C CYS A 242 7.80 10.68 29.58
N PRO A 243 8.73 11.41 30.22
CA PRO A 243 9.21 11.08 31.56
C PRO A 243 8.22 11.51 32.66
N ARG A 244 7.20 12.30 32.33
CA ARG A 244 6.19 12.81 33.28
C ARG A 244 4.80 12.25 32.95
N ALA A 245 3.93 12.22 33.96
CA ALA A 245 2.53 11.89 33.73
C ALA A 245 1.87 12.95 32.84
N THR A 246 0.79 12.58 32.14
CA THR A 246 0.03 13.49 31.27
C THR A 246 -1.43 13.47 31.68
N LYS A 247 -2.00 14.64 31.99
CA LYS A 247 -3.42 14.82 32.30
C LYS A 247 -4.23 14.79 31.01
N LEU A 248 -5.30 13.99 30.98
CA LEU A 248 -6.22 13.87 29.85
C LEU A 248 -7.60 14.43 30.21
N SER A 249 -8.12 15.32 29.36
CA SER A 249 -9.54 15.68 29.37
C SER A 249 -10.14 15.65 27.97
N ILE A 250 -11.42 15.27 27.88
CA ILE A 250 -12.19 15.23 26.63
C ILE A 250 -13.44 16.09 26.80
N ASP A 251 -13.63 17.05 25.90
CA ASP A 251 -14.74 18.04 25.95
C ASP A 251 -14.82 18.76 27.30
N GLY A 252 -13.65 19.06 27.91
CA GLY A 252 -13.54 19.69 29.23
C GLY A 252 -13.74 18.74 30.42
N TYR A 253 -14.13 17.48 30.21
CA TYR A 253 -14.25 16.50 31.29
C TYR A 253 -12.92 15.80 31.57
N PRO A 254 -12.36 15.88 32.79
CA PRO A 254 -11.12 15.19 33.14
C PRO A 254 -11.36 13.68 33.24
N LEU A 255 -10.58 12.89 32.51
CA LEU A 255 -10.69 11.43 32.50
C LEU A 255 -9.63 10.75 33.35
N GLY A 256 -8.61 11.48 33.80
CA GLY A 256 -7.55 11.00 34.68
C GLY A 256 -6.15 11.37 34.19
N GLU A 257 -5.16 10.75 34.81
CA GLU A 257 -3.75 10.95 34.50
C GLU A 257 -3.16 9.69 33.88
N ILE A 258 -2.35 9.87 32.84
CA ILE A 258 -1.65 8.80 32.15
C ILE A 258 -0.24 8.74 32.72
N PRO A 259 0.18 7.61 33.34
CA PRO A 259 1.50 7.51 33.95
C PRO A 259 2.64 7.75 32.95
N PRO A 260 3.83 8.18 33.42
CA PRO A 260 5.00 8.29 32.58
C PRO A 260 5.37 6.94 31.96
N GLN A 261 5.88 6.99 30.73
CA GLN A 261 6.38 5.81 30.01
C GLN A 261 5.37 4.65 29.85
N ARG A 262 4.07 4.96 29.83
CA ARG A 262 3.01 3.95 29.68
C ARG A 262 2.01 4.28 28.58
N ARG A 263 1.32 3.24 28.13
CA ARG A 263 0.14 3.30 27.26
C ARG A 263 -1.09 2.98 28.07
N VAL A 264 -2.14 3.80 27.92
CA VAL A 264 -3.41 3.61 28.63
C VAL A 264 -4.56 3.70 27.65
N SER A 265 -5.49 2.75 27.73
CA SER A 265 -6.73 2.78 26.95
C SER A 265 -7.85 3.41 27.78
N VAL A 266 -8.56 4.37 27.19
CA VAL A 266 -9.61 5.15 27.83
C VAL A 266 -10.91 5.00 27.06
N ARG A 267 -12.01 4.78 27.78
CA ARG A 267 -13.35 4.69 27.18
C ARG A 267 -13.94 6.07 26.99
N THR A 268 -14.39 6.39 25.78
CA THR A 268 -15.01 7.67 25.42
C THR A 268 -16.15 7.47 24.42
N ARG A 269 -16.67 8.52 23.79
CA ARG A 269 -17.71 8.47 22.75
C ARG A 269 -17.14 8.86 21.39
N ALA A 270 -17.57 8.16 20.35
CA ALA A 270 -17.18 8.47 18.98
C ALA A 270 -17.64 9.87 18.55
N GLY A 271 -16.99 10.41 17.52
CA GLY A 271 -17.33 11.69 16.90
C GLY A 271 -16.29 12.78 17.12
N THR A 272 -16.60 13.99 16.66
CA THR A 272 -15.74 15.16 16.83
C THR A 272 -15.69 15.60 18.29
N ARG A 273 -14.50 15.60 18.88
CA ARG A 273 -14.24 15.90 20.30
C ARG A 273 -13.08 16.87 20.45
N GLU A 274 -13.05 17.55 21.58
CA GLU A 274 -11.92 18.39 21.97
C GLU A 274 -11.04 17.63 22.97
N LEU A 275 -9.83 17.30 22.55
CA LEU A 275 -8.82 16.64 23.38
C LEU A 275 -7.90 17.68 23.99
N CYS A 276 -7.63 17.55 25.28
CA CYS A 276 -6.57 18.27 25.97
C CYS A 276 -5.64 17.26 26.66
N LEU A 277 -4.36 17.36 26.35
CA LEU A 277 -3.29 16.53 26.91
C LEU A 277 -2.20 17.47 27.43
N LEU A 278 -2.05 17.53 28.75
CA LEU A 278 -1.09 18.43 29.40
C LEU A 278 -0.13 17.64 30.28
N PRO A 279 1.19 17.81 30.13
CA PRO A 279 2.15 17.15 30.99
C PRO A 279 2.03 17.65 32.44
N GLU A 280 2.38 16.80 33.39
CA GLU A 280 2.41 17.16 34.80
C GLU A 280 3.42 18.29 35.06
N GLY A 281 2.92 19.35 35.72
CA GLY A 281 3.66 20.58 35.97
C GLY A 281 3.46 21.68 34.92
N ASP A 282 2.65 21.44 33.88
CA ASP A 282 2.17 22.52 33.01
C ASP A 282 1.17 23.40 33.79
N THR A 283 1.36 24.72 33.75
CA THR A 283 0.50 25.69 34.44
C THR A 283 -0.70 26.10 33.61
N ARG A 284 -0.73 25.75 32.32
CA ARG A 284 -1.84 26.08 31.41
C ARG A 284 -3.09 25.28 31.76
N VAL A 285 -4.25 25.89 31.58
CA VAL A 285 -5.56 25.23 31.75
C VAL A 285 -6.06 24.66 30.42
N CYS A 286 -6.74 23.51 30.46
CA CYS A 286 -7.45 22.99 29.30
C CYS A 286 -8.52 23.99 28.84
N GLY A 287 -8.40 24.48 27.61
CA GLY A 287 -9.23 25.58 27.08
C GLY A 287 -8.41 26.79 26.64
N GLU A 288 -7.16 26.91 27.12
CA GLU A 288 -6.24 27.93 26.65
C GLU A 288 -5.81 27.70 25.19
N ARG A 289 -5.35 28.78 24.53
CA ARG A 289 -4.89 28.71 23.15
C ARG A 289 -3.72 27.72 23.04
N GLY A 290 -3.89 26.72 22.19
CA GLY A 290 -2.88 25.69 21.93
C GLY A 290 -2.93 24.46 22.86
N THR A 291 -3.81 24.42 23.87
CA THR A 291 -3.99 23.23 24.72
C THR A 291 -5.09 22.29 24.22
N LEU A 292 -6.03 22.81 23.42
CA LEU A 292 -7.10 22.04 22.80
C LEU A 292 -6.74 21.58 21.38
N ARG A 293 -7.04 20.31 21.10
CA ARG A 293 -6.99 19.73 19.75
C ARG A 293 -8.35 19.12 19.41
N ARG A 294 -8.97 19.63 18.36
CA ARG A 294 -10.23 19.07 17.84
C ARG A 294 -9.92 17.89 16.92
N ALA A 295 -10.40 16.70 17.27
CA ALA A 295 -10.17 15.47 16.53
C ALA A 295 -11.46 14.65 16.43
N TYR A 296 -11.59 13.85 15.38
CA TYR A 296 -12.69 12.89 15.25
C TYR A 296 -12.27 11.55 15.86
N LEU A 297 -12.86 11.18 16.99
CA LEU A 297 -12.56 9.94 17.70
C LEU A 297 -13.35 8.77 17.12
N TYR A 298 -12.66 7.65 16.92
CA TYR A 298 -13.22 6.37 16.45
C TYR A 298 -12.58 5.21 17.23
N GLU A 299 -13.18 4.02 17.16
CA GLU A 299 -12.67 2.82 17.85
C GLU A 299 -11.22 2.52 17.43
N GLY A 300 -10.33 2.35 18.41
CA GLY A 300 -8.90 2.10 18.17
C GLY A 300 -8.07 3.35 17.87
N PHE A 301 -8.66 4.56 17.93
CA PHE A 301 -7.93 5.81 17.77
C PHE A 301 -6.77 5.88 18.78
N THR A 302 -5.57 6.21 18.29
CA THR A 302 -4.35 6.26 19.11
C THR A 302 -3.71 7.64 19.04
N VAL A 303 -3.37 8.22 20.21
CA VAL A 303 -2.68 9.50 20.31
C VAL A 303 -1.34 9.31 21.00
N SER A 304 -0.25 9.73 20.35
CA SER A 304 1.08 9.76 20.97
C SER A 304 1.37 11.14 21.56
N VAL A 305 1.79 11.17 22.82
CA VAL A 305 2.23 12.39 23.49
C VAL A 305 3.70 12.62 23.19
N HIS A 306 4.04 13.80 22.69
CA HIS A 306 5.41 14.22 22.47
C HIS A 306 5.82 15.21 23.57
N CYS A 307 6.88 14.86 24.30
CA CYS A 307 7.50 15.73 25.28
C CYS A 307 8.72 16.41 24.65
N GLU A 308 8.91 17.69 24.93
CA GLU A 308 10.16 18.38 24.59
C GLU A 308 11.30 17.74 25.36
N ALA A 309 12.37 17.37 24.65
CA ALA A 309 13.59 16.90 25.28
C ALA A 309 14.15 18.07 26.10
N ARG A 310 14.19 17.91 27.42
CA ARG A 310 14.95 18.79 28.30
C ARG A 310 16.41 18.39 28.30
#